data_AF-A0A1M4N9J2-F1
#
_entry.id   AF-A0A1M4N9J2-F1
#
_cell.length_a   1.000
_cell.length_b   1.000
_cell.length_c   1.000
_cell.angle_alpha   90.00
_cell.angle_beta   90.00
_cell.angle_gamma   90.00
#
_symmetry.space_group_name_H-M   'P 1'
#
loop_
_entity.id
_entity.type
_entity.pdbx_description
1 polymer ?
#
loop_
_entity_poly.entity_id
_entity_poly.type
_entity_poly.pdbx_seq_one_letter_code
_entity_poly.pdbx_strand_id
1 'polypeptide(L)'
;MVWKILLLILLSLFTVITFNLLYIFVLDKLRINKWIVLVLGVLLIGFSTFLMGTKLHIILKLLAIVISVMPFMWFYNIVNKEKYEKKTNPKIKIKPKAKPNRVKSTKK
;
A
#
# COMPACT_ATOMS: atom_id res chain seq x y z
N MET A 1 -9.09 -17.78 27.34
CA MET A 1 -9.44 -17.26 26.00
C MET A 1 -9.15 -15.77 25.87
N VAL A 2 -9.65 -14.94 26.81
CA VAL A 2 -9.44 -13.47 26.85
C VAL A 2 -7.96 -13.05 26.76
N TRP A 3 -7.06 -13.72 27.50
CA TRP A 3 -5.62 -13.40 27.49
C TRP A 3 -4.98 -13.49 26.09
N LYS A 4 -5.36 -14.49 25.29
CA LYS A 4 -4.84 -14.67 23.93
C LYS A 4 -5.33 -13.56 22.99
N ILE A 5 -6.58 -13.14 23.17
CA ILE A 5 -7.19 -12.05 22.39
C ILE A 5 -6.49 -10.73 22.73
N LEU A 6 -6.25 -10.46 24.02
CA LEU A 6 -5.51 -9.28 24.47
C LEU A 6 -4.09 -9.23 23.86
N LEU A 7 -3.39 -10.36 23.85
CA LEU A 7 -2.04 -10.46 23.27
C LEU A 7 -2.06 -10.18 21.76
N LEU A 8 -3.05 -10.70 21.02
CA LEU A 8 -3.20 -10.42 19.59
C LEU A 8 -3.46 -8.93 19.32
N ILE A 9 -4.29 -8.28 20.13
CA ILE A 9 -4.55 -6.83 20.02
C ILE A 9 -3.26 -6.05 20.27
N LEU A 10 -2.51 -6.40 21.32
CA LEU A 10 -1.25 -5.74 21.65
C LEU A 10 -0.21 -5.92 20.53
N LEU A 11 -0.11 -7.13 19.97
CA LEU A 11 0.74 -7.42 18.83
C LEU A 11 0.35 -6.57 17.62
N SER A 12 -0.95 -6.48 17.31
CA SER A 12 -1.46 -5.64 16.22
C SER A 12 -1.09 -4.16 16.43
N LEU A 13 -1.29 -3.62 17.63
CA LEU A 13 -0.89 -2.24 17.94
C LEU A 13 0.61 -2.04 17.74
N PHE A 14 1.42 -2.98 18.24
CA PHE A 14 2.87 -2.94 18.07
C PHE A 14 3.28 -2.97 16.58
N THR A 15 2.63 -3.79 15.75
CA THR A 15 2.92 -3.83 14.30
C THR A 15 2.60 -2.51 13.60
N VAL A 16 1.49 -1.85 13.95
CA VAL A 16 1.09 -0.57 13.35
C VAL A 16 2.06 0.53 13.74
N ILE A 17 2.45 0.58 15.02
CA ILE A 17 3.41 1.56 15.53
C ILE A 17 4.76 1.38 14.83
N THR A 18 5.32 0.17 14.84
CA THR A 18 6.61 -0.13 14.19
C THR A 18 6.58 0.17 12.69
N PHE A 19 5.48 -0.15 12.00
CA PHE A 19 5.31 0.19 10.59
C PHE A 19 5.29 1.71 10.36
N ASN A 20 4.56 2.48 11.17
CA ASN A 20 4.51 3.94 11.03
C ASN A 20 5.88 4.58 11.24
N LEU A 21 6.65 4.13 12.26
CA LEU A 21 8.02 4.60 12.43
C LEU A 21 8.87 4.28 11.18
N LEU A 22 8.84 3.02 10.72
CA LEU A 22 9.60 2.60 9.54
C LEU A 22 9.20 3.40 8.29
N TYR A 23 7.91 3.74 8.18
CA TYR A 23 7.39 4.51 7.07
C TYR A 23 7.93 5.94 7.05
N ILE A 24 7.88 6.64 8.19
CA ILE A 24 8.36 8.02 8.32
C ILE A 24 9.86 8.12 8.06
N PHE A 25 10.66 7.19 8.59
CA PHE A 25 12.12 7.28 8.50
C PHE A 25 12.68 6.79 7.16
N VAL A 26 12.12 5.71 6.60
CA VAL A 26 12.71 5.00 5.46
C VAL A 26 11.75 4.92 4.27
N LEU A 27 10.53 4.40 4.46
CA LEU A 27 9.71 3.97 3.32
C LEU A 27 9.13 5.13 2.51
N ASP A 28 8.85 6.30 3.10
CA ASP A 28 8.29 7.43 2.36
C ASP A 28 9.28 8.05 1.36
N LYS A 29 10.59 7.89 1.61
CA LYS A 29 11.65 8.36 0.71
C LYS A 29 11.90 7.42 -0.48
N LEU A 30 11.44 6.16 -0.40
CA LEU A 30 11.69 5.14 -1.41
C LEU A 30 10.61 5.18 -2.50
N ARG A 31 11.00 5.53 -3.73
CA ARG A 31 10.11 5.50 -4.91
C ARG A 31 10.13 4.12 -5.58
N ILE A 32 9.57 3.13 -4.89
CA ILE A 32 9.52 1.74 -5.38
C ILE A 32 8.20 1.47 -6.10
N ASN A 33 8.24 0.64 -7.15
CA ASN A 33 7.04 0.21 -7.87
C ASN A 33 6.16 -0.69 -6.98
N LYS A 34 4.85 -0.41 -6.92
CA LYS A 34 3.88 -1.15 -6.09
C LYS A 34 3.90 -2.67 -6.29
N TRP A 35 4.16 -3.13 -7.52
CA TRP A 35 4.18 -4.56 -7.81
C TRP A 35 5.36 -5.28 -7.14
N ILE A 36 6.50 -4.59 -6.97
CA ILE A 36 7.67 -5.16 -6.27
C ILE A 36 7.33 -5.39 -4.80
N VAL A 37 6.67 -4.41 -4.17
CA VAL A 37 6.24 -4.51 -2.76
C VAL A 37 5.23 -5.64 -2.58
N LEU A 38 4.31 -5.83 -3.54
CA LEU A 38 3.34 -6.91 -3.50
C LEU A 38 4.01 -8.29 -3.61
N VAL A 39 4.92 -8.47 -4.58
CA VAL A 39 5.67 -9.72 -4.75
C VAL A 39 6.47 -10.05 -3.50
N LEU A 40 7.12 -9.05 -2.90
CA LEU A 40 7.83 -9.21 -1.62
C LEU A 40 6.90 -9.69 -0.51
N GLY A 41 5.68 -9.14 -0.41
CA GLY A 41 4.67 -9.59 0.54
C GLY A 41 4.27 -11.05 0.35
N VAL A 42 4.03 -11.48 -0.89
CA VAL A 42 3.65 -12.88 -1.19
C VAL A 42 4.78 -13.84 -0.82
N LEU A 43 6.03 -13.50 -1.14
CA LEU A 43 7.20 -14.31 -0.77
C LEU A 43 7.34 -14.42 0.75
N LEU A 44 7.17 -13.31 1.48
CA LEU A 44 7.28 -13.30 2.94
C LEU A 44 6.14 -14.06 3.62
N ILE A 45 4.93 -14.05 3.07
CA ILE A 45 3.84 -14.93 3.55
C ILE A 45 4.22 -16.39 3.36
N GLY A 46 4.67 -16.78 2.16
CA GLY A 46 5.09 -18.16 1.89
C GLY A 46 6.23 -18.61 2.80
N PHE A 47 7.15 -17.70 3.11
CA PHE A 47 8.24 -17.96 4.05
C PHE A 47 7.75 -18.08 5.50
N SER A 48 6.84 -17.21 5.92
CA SER A 48 6.23 -17.24 7.26
C SER A 48 5.43 -18.53 7.50
N THR A 49 4.64 -18.98 6.51
CA THR A 49 3.89 -20.23 6.60
C THR A 49 4.80 -21.45 6.65
N PHE A 50 5.89 -21.45 5.87
CA PHE A 50 6.92 -22.49 5.94
C PHE A 50 7.57 -22.55 7.33
N LEU A 51 7.97 -21.41 7.89
CA LEU A 51 8.55 -21.32 9.24
C LEU A 51 7.60 -21.83 10.33
N MET A 52 6.29 -21.69 10.14
CA MET A 52 5.29 -22.16 11.10
C MET A 52 5.37 -23.67 11.34
N GLY A 53 5.68 -24.45 10.30
CA GLY A 53 5.83 -25.91 10.35
C GLY A 53 7.13 -26.41 10.98
N THR A 54 8.09 -25.53 11.25
CA THR A 54 9.39 -25.90 11.83
C THR A 54 9.36 -25.90 13.37
N LYS A 55 10.38 -26.49 14.02
CA LYS A 55 10.56 -26.47 15.49
C LYS A 55 11.21 -25.17 16.01
N LEU A 56 11.16 -24.07 15.25
CA LEU A 56 11.72 -22.79 15.66
C LEU A 56 11.02 -22.20 16.89
N HIS A 57 11.75 -21.37 17.63
CA HIS A 57 11.22 -20.64 18.79
C HIS A 57 9.99 -19.81 18.43
N ILE A 58 9.03 -19.78 19.36
CA ILE A 58 7.74 -19.08 19.20
C ILE A 58 7.93 -17.59 18.87
N ILE A 59 8.98 -16.96 19.41
CA ILE A 59 9.31 -15.55 19.19
C ILE A 59 9.67 -15.31 17.72
N LEU A 60 10.47 -16.19 17.12
CA LEU A 60 10.85 -16.09 15.70
C LEU A 60 9.63 -16.25 14.79
N LYS A 61 8.70 -17.14 15.13
CA LYS A 61 7.45 -17.32 14.39
C LYS A 61 6.58 -16.07 14.46
N LEU A 62 6.44 -15.46 15.64
CA LEU A 62 5.73 -14.21 15.80
C LEU A 62 6.37 -13.07 14.99
N LEU A 63 7.71 -12.97 15.02
CA LEU A 63 8.44 -11.96 14.26
C LEU A 63 8.23 -12.13 12.75
N ALA A 64 8.25 -13.37 12.25
CA ALA A 64 7.99 -13.68 10.84
C ALA A 64 6.58 -13.26 10.40
N ILE A 65 5.57 -13.44 11.25
CA ILE A 65 4.20 -12.96 10.99
C ILE A 65 4.19 -11.44 10.87
N VAL A 66 4.78 -10.73 11.84
CA VAL A 66 4.85 -9.25 11.83
C VAL A 66 5.52 -8.74 10.55
N ILE A 67 6.67 -9.30 10.19
CA ILE A 67 7.43 -8.90 8.99
C ILE A 67 6.64 -9.21 7.73
N SER A 68 5.91 -10.33 7.68
CA SER A 68 5.10 -10.70 6.50
C SER A 68 3.96 -9.73 6.21
N VAL A 69 3.43 -9.05 7.23
CA VAL A 69 2.31 -8.11 7.10
C VAL A 69 2.78 -6.71 6.64
N MET A 70 4.01 -6.30 6.99
CA MET A 70 4.54 -4.96 6.68
C MET A 70 4.49 -4.57 5.18
N PRO A 71 4.86 -5.44 4.21
CA PRO A 71 4.76 -5.12 2.79
C PRO A 71 3.33 -4.83 2.33
N PHE A 72 2.32 -5.46 2.91
CA PHE A 72 0.92 -5.22 2.55
C PHE A 72 0.44 -3.85 3.01
N MET A 73 0.82 -3.44 4.23
CA MET A 73 0.57 -2.09 4.72
C MET A 73 1.27 -1.04 3.82
N TRP A 74 2.50 -1.33 3.40
CA TRP A 74 3.22 -0.44 2.50
C TRP A 74 2.59 -0.36 1.11
N PHE A 75 2.21 -1.49 0.53
CA PHE A 75 1.49 -1.54 -0.74
C PHE A 75 0.20 -0.72 -0.69
N TYR A 76 -0.57 -0.86 0.40
CA TYR A 76 -1.79 -0.08 0.61
C TYR A 76 -1.52 1.43 0.65
N ASN A 77 -0.47 1.87 1.35
CA ASN A 77 -0.06 3.27 1.36
C ASN A 77 0.32 3.79 -0.04
N ILE A 78 1.08 3.02 -0.83
CA ILE A 78 1.46 3.42 -2.20
C ILE A 78 0.21 3.57 -3.08
N VAL A 79 -0.71 2.60 -3.04
CA VAL A 79 -1.95 2.64 -3.82
C VAL A 79 -2.82 3.82 -3.43
N ASN A 80 -2.93 4.12 -2.13
CA ASN A 80 -3.69 5.28 -1.65
C ASN A 80 -3.05 6.60 -2.07
N LYS A 81 -1.73 6.71 -2.01
CA LYS A 81 -0.99 7.91 -2.47
C LYS A 81 -1.23 8.16 -3.95
N GLU A 82 -1.10 7.13 -4.81
CA GLU A 82 -1.43 7.23 -6.24
C GLU A 82 -2.88 7.65 -6.49
N LYS A 83 -3.83 7.11 -5.71
CA LYS A 83 -5.26 7.44 -5.83
C LYS A 83 -5.52 8.89 -5.43
N TYR A 84 -4.85 9.38 -4.39
CA TYR A 84 -4.95 10.76 -3.94
C TYR A 84 -4.37 11.72 -5.00
N GLU A 85 -3.17 11.45 -5.52
CA GLU A 85 -2.54 12.26 -6.57
C GLU A 85 -3.38 12.36 -7.84
N LYS A 86 -4.01 11.24 -8.27
CA LYS A 86 -4.91 11.22 -9.43
C LYS A 86 -6.17 12.06 -9.23
N LYS A 87 -6.64 12.18 -7.98
CA LYS A 87 -7.83 12.98 -7.63
C LYS A 87 -7.49 14.47 -7.55
N THR A 88 -6.32 14.83 -7.03
CA THR A 88 -5.91 16.23 -6.83
C THR A 88 -5.33 16.86 -8.09
N ASN A 89 -4.76 16.06 -8.99
CA ASN A 89 -4.26 16.52 -10.29
C ASN A 89 -5.01 15.81 -11.43
N PRO A 90 -6.30 16.09 -11.66
CA PRO A 90 -6.95 15.63 -12.86
C PRO A 90 -6.14 16.17 -14.05
N LYS A 91 -5.62 15.29 -14.91
CA LYS A 91 -4.97 15.72 -16.16
C LYS A 91 -5.94 16.66 -16.87
N ILE A 92 -5.67 17.97 -16.82
CA ILE A 92 -6.47 18.98 -17.50
C ILE A 92 -6.25 18.69 -18.99
N LYS A 93 -7.13 17.89 -19.57
CA LYS A 93 -7.15 17.68 -21.01
C LYS A 93 -7.58 19.01 -21.59
N ILE A 94 -6.62 19.80 -22.06
CA ILE A 94 -6.87 20.98 -22.86
C ILE A 94 -7.52 20.47 -24.14
N LYS A 95 -8.85 20.41 -24.15
CA LYS A 95 -9.60 20.12 -25.36
C LYS A 95 -9.51 21.37 -26.24
N PRO A 96 -9.25 21.22 -27.55
CA PRO A 96 -9.29 22.36 -28.46
C PRO A 96 -10.69 22.99 -28.37
N LYS A 97 -10.75 24.32 -28.23
CA LYS A 97 -12.03 25.04 -28.29
C LYS A 97 -12.68 24.75 -29.64
N ALA A 98 -14.00 24.58 -29.66
CA ALA A 98 -14.73 24.37 -30.90
C ALA A 98 -14.43 25.51 -31.87
N LYS A 99 -14.21 25.18 -33.15
CA LYS A 99 -14.08 26.18 -34.20
C LYS A 99 -15.37 27.00 -34.24
N PRO A 100 -15.32 28.34 -34.17
CA PRO A 100 -16.54 29.15 -34.27
C PRO A 100 -17.25 28.81 -35.57
N ASN A 101 -18.50 28.38 -35.47
CA ASN A 101 -19.32 28.11 -36.63
C ASN A 101 -19.66 29.44 -37.31
N ARG A 102 -19.04 29.71 -38.46
CA ARG A 102 -19.38 30.88 -39.27
C ARG A 102 -20.77 30.64 -39.85
N VAL A 103 -21.77 31.37 -39.34
CA VAL A 103 -23.13 31.37 -39.90
C VAL A 103 -23.01 31.74 -41.39
N LYS A 104 -23.28 30.79 -42.28
CA LYS A 104 -23.36 31.07 -43.72
C LYS A 104 -24.62 31.90 -43.93
N SER A 105 -24.45 33.17 -44.29
CA SER A 105 -25.55 34.01 -44.75
C SER A 105 -26.01 33.50 -46.11
N THR A 106 -27.00 32.61 -46.11
CA THR A 106 -27.83 32.35 -47.29
C THR A 106 -28.83 33.49 -47.38
N LYS A 107 -28.52 34.52 -48.15
CA LYS A 107 -29.53 35.46 -48.64
C LYS A 107 -30.33 34.73 -49.72
N LYS A 108 -31.64 34.56 -49.50
CA LYS A 108 -32.63 34.45 -50.56
C LYS A 108 -33.40 35.76 -50.57
#